data_AF-A0A5N6YH97-F1
#
_entry.id   AF-A0A5N6YH97-F1
#
_cell.length_a   1.000
_cell.length_b   1.000
_cell.length_c   1.000
_cell.angle_alpha   90.00
_cell.angle_beta   90.00
_cell.angle_gamma   90.00
#
_symmetry.space_group_name_H-M   'P 1'
#
loop_
_entity.id
_entity.type
_entity.pdbx_description
1 polymer ?
#
loop_
_entity_poly.entity_id
_entity_poly.type
_entity_poly.pdbx_seq_one_letter_code
_entity_poly.pdbx_strand_id
1 'polypeptide(L)'
;MTTRYRVEYALKSHRRDQLIEWIKGLLAVPFVLHSQPTAVYQEHGENLVAIAADTHQRYAEIFRDVENLMRDHIHHKETGAPGKSKLNHLVPTVGSFFTPLPLEDAFKYQDSQRFISRRRFVAPSFNDIRLILNSAQLLGLFRTSGVDLVTFDGDVTLYDDGACLTDDNPVIPRLIRLLQQGRKIGIVTAAGYTEAPKYYERLKGLLDAVHSSDALTPANRDGLVVMGGESNFLFRYDHTSPDKLTYVPREQWLLDEMHSWQESDITQLLDIAESSLRACAKNLNLPVAVLRKDRAVGVYPLDRTKVTREQWEETVLVVQNTVERSVVGTRLPFCAFNGGNDVFVDIGDKSWGVRACQQYFGGIDRSRTLHIGDQFLSAGANDFKARLASTTAWIANPAETVQLLDELAIIEK
;
A
#
# COMPACT_ATOMS: atom_id res chain seq x y z
N MET A 1 11.16 13.91 -33.49
CA MET A 1 10.70 14.76 -32.37
C MET A 1 9.49 14.12 -31.72
N THR A 2 9.69 13.33 -30.69
CA THR A 2 8.62 12.78 -29.85
C THR A 2 8.37 13.76 -28.71
N THR A 3 7.21 14.41 -28.72
CA THR A 3 6.80 15.36 -27.70
C THR A 3 6.60 14.67 -26.35
N ARG A 4 6.73 15.44 -25.26
CA ARG A 4 6.50 15.06 -23.85
C ARG A 4 5.18 14.28 -23.60
N TYR A 5 4.26 14.29 -24.57
CA TYR A 5 2.90 13.74 -24.49
C TYR A 5 2.76 12.29 -24.99
N ARG A 6 3.77 11.67 -25.62
CA ARG A 6 3.61 10.34 -26.24
C ARG A 6 4.19 9.16 -25.45
N VAL A 7 4.96 9.39 -24.39
CA VAL A 7 5.54 8.29 -23.58
C VAL A 7 4.63 7.86 -22.42
N GLU A 8 3.58 8.63 -22.10
CA GLU A 8 2.62 8.23 -21.05
C GLU A 8 1.60 7.18 -21.52
N TYR A 9 1.51 6.86 -22.82
CA TYR A 9 0.40 6.08 -23.39
C TYR A 9 0.52 4.55 -23.25
N ALA A 10 1.59 4.03 -22.64
CA ALA A 10 1.83 2.59 -22.48
C ALA A 10 1.93 2.12 -21.01
N LEU A 11 1.71 3.02 -20.05
CA LEU A 11 1.70 2.69 -18.64
C LEU A 11 0.24 2.62 -18.18
N LYS A 12 -0.14 1.53 -17.48
CA LYS A 12 -1.44 1.38 -16.80
C LYS A 12 -1.90 2.76 -16.29
N SER A 13 -3.12 3.21 -16.61
CA SER A 13 -3.65 4.43 -15.97
C SER A 13 -3.79 4.12 -14.50
N HIS A 14 -2.82 4.56 -13.72
CA HIS A 14 -2.75 4.32 -12.29
C HIS A 14 -3.20 5.56 -11.56
N ARG A 15 -3.61 5.38 -10.30
CA ARG A 15 -3.85 6.50 -9.39
C ARG A 15 -2.59 7.37 -9.34
N ARG A 16 -2.68 8.62 -9.78
CA ARG A 16 -1.58 9.59 -9.69
C ARG A 16 -1.62 10.24 -8.32
N ASP A 17 -0.78 9.78 -7.39
CA ASP A 17 -0.59 10.47 -6.12
C ASP A 17 -0.06 11.89 -6.38
N GLN A 18 -0.78 12.88 -5.86
CA GLN A 18 -0.53 14.29 -6.19
C GLN A 18 0.76 14.82 -5.57
N LEU A 19 1.20 14.25 -4.44
CA LEU A 19 2.49 14.61 -3.85
C LEU A 19 3.63 14.13 -4.76
N ILE A 20 3.53 12.90 -5.27
CA ILE A 20 4.51 12.34 -6.21
C ILE A 20 4.57 13.15 -7.50
N GLU A 21 3.41 13.44 -8.11
CA GLU A 21 3.37 14.24 -9.33
C GLU A 21 3.90 15.67 -9.11
N TRP A 22 3.60 16.27 -7.96
CA TRP A 22 4.12 17.58 -7.61
C TRP A 22 5.65 17.59 -7.50
N ILE A 23 6.24 16.64 -6.76
CA ILE A 23 7.70 16.49 -6.63
C ILE A 23 8.34 16.22 -8.01
N LYS A 24 7.75 15.33 -8.81
CA LYS A 24 8.20 15.06 -10.18
C LYS A 24 8.21 16.33 -11.03
N GLY A 25 7.19 17.19 -10.88
CA GLY A 25 7.14 18.51 -11.52
C GLY A 25 8.29 19.43 -11.10
N LEU A 26 8.66 19.44 -9.81
CA LEU A 26 9.81 20.20 -9.31
C LEU A 26 11.13 19.72 -9.93
N LEU A 27 11.36 18.41 -10.02
CA LEU A 27 12.60 17.84 -10.58
C LEU A 27 12.68 17.96 -12.11
N ALA A 28 11.55 18.14 -12.78
CA ALA A 28 11.51 18.32 -14.23
C ALA A 28 12.19 19.62 -14.69
N VAL A 29 12.23 20.65 -13.84
CA VAL A 29 12.88 21.94 -14.15
C VAL A 29 14.40 21.78 -14.26
N PRO A 30 15.14 21.31 -13.23
CA PRO A 30 16.57 21.06 -13.35
C PRO A 30 16.91 20.05 -14.45
N PHE A 31 16.05 19.04 -14.66
CA PHE A 31 16.25 18.11 -15.78
C PHE A 31 16.31 18.83 -17.13
N VAL A 32 15.34 19.70 -17.44
CA VAL A 32 15.29 20.40 -18.73
C VAL A 32 16.45 21.38 -18.89
N LEU A 33 16.86 22.05 -17.81
CA LEU A 33 17.98 22.99 -17.84
C LEU A 33 19.32 22.29 -18.09
N HIS A 34 19.48 21.04 -17.62
CA HIS A 34 20.72 20.28 -17.74
C HIS A 34 20.68 19.21 -18.85
N SER A 35 19.50 18.91 -19.42
CA SER A 35 19.35 18.03 -20.58
C SER A 35 19.84 18.75 -21.82
N GLN A 36 20.99 18.33 -22.36
CA GLN A 36 21.57 18.96 -23.55
C GLN A 36 20.71 18.73 -24.80
N PRO A 37 20.63 19.71 -25.73
CA PRO A 37 20.12 19.46 -27.06
C PRO A 37 21.02 18.45 -27.79
N THR A 38 20.40 17.51 -28.50
CA THR A 38 20.94 16.31 -29.15
C THR A 38 22.09 16.50 -30.17
N ALA A 39 22.69 17.69 -30.30
CA ALA A 39 23.55 18.05 -31.44
C ALA A 39 25.06 18.19 -31.16
N VAL A 40 25.53 18.08 -29.91
CA VAL A 40 26.98 18.17 -29.61
C VAL A 40 27.39 17.06 -28.65
N TYR A 41 27.42 15.83 -29.16
CA TYR A 41 28.03 14.71 -28.46
C TYR A 41 29.56 14.81 -28.55
N GLN A 42 30.18 15.47 -27.57
CA GLN A 42 31.53 15.09 -27.15
C GLN A 42 31.35 13.99 -26.11
N GLU A 43 31.33 12.74 -26.57
CA GLU A 43 31.04 11.56 -25.74
C GLU A 43 32.02 11.37 -24.58
N HIS A 44 33.18 12.02 -24.59
CA HIS A 44 34.21 11.87 -23.56
C HIS A 44 34.69 13.24 -23.08
N GLY A 45 34.30 13.63 -21.87
CA GLY A 45 34.83 14.84 -21.24
C GLY A 45 34.35 14.99 -19.81
N GLU A 46 35.25 15.44 -18.93
CA GLU A 46 35.03 15.83 -17.53
C GLU A 46 33.75 16.68 -17.33
N ASN A 47 33.32 17.37 -18.38
CA ASN A 47 32.07 18.14 -18.48
C ASN A 47 30.80 17.32 -18.15
N LEU A 48 30.68 16.06 -18.59
CA LEU A 48 29.49 15.25 -18.31
C LEU A 48 29.36 14.86 -16.83
N VAL A 49 30.51 14.61 -16.18
CA VAL A 49 30.60 14.33 -14.74
C VAL A 49 30.22 15.57 -13.94
N ALA A 50 30.72 16.74 -14.34
CA ALA A 50 30.35 18.01 -13.71
C ALA A 50 28.84 18.30 -13.82
N ILE A 51 28.24 18.11 -15.00
CA ILE A 51 26.78 18.29 -15.19
C ILE A 51 25.99 17.29 -14.33
N ALA A 52 26.45 16.05 -14.19
CA ALA A 52 25.79 15.06 -13.33
C ALA A 52 25.87 15.48 -11.85
N ALA A 53 27.02 15.95 -11.39
CA ALA A 53 27.20 16.44 -10.03
C ALA A 53 26.32 17.66 -9.74
N ASP A 54 26.23 18.61 -10.67
CA ASP A 54 25.36 19.78 -10.53
C ASP A 54 23.87 19.37 -10.51
N THR A 55 23.48 18.43 -11.37
CA THR A 55 22.10 17.89 -11.38
C THR A 55 21.76 17.17 -10.09
N HIS A 56 22.68 16.36 -9.56
CA HIS A 56 22.55 15.71 -8.27
C HIS A 56 22.35 16.73 -7.14
N GLN A 57 23.18 17.77 -7.11
CA GLN A 57 23.10 18.83 -6.11
C GLN A 57 21.75 19.55 -6.17
N ARG A 58 21.25 19.89 -7.37
CA ARG A 58 19.92 20.52 -7.54
C ARG A 58 18.77 19.64 -7.07
N TYR A 59 18.81 18.35 -7.39
CA TYR A 59 17.79 17.41 -6.91
C TYR A 59 17.83 17.28 -5.38
N ALA A 60 19.02 17.17 -4.79
CA ALA A 60 19.19 17.11 -3.34
C ALA A 60 18.64 18.37 -2.65
N GLU A 61 18.93 19.56 -3.19
CA GLU A 61 18.39 20.83 -2.69
C GLU A 61 16.86 20.86 -2.72
N ILE A 62 16.24 20.42 -3.83
CA ILE A 62 14.78 20.35 -3.94
C ILE A 62 14.20 19.38 -2.90
N PHE A 63 14.79 18.19 -2.73
CA PHE A 63 14.32 17.23 -1.74
C PHE A 63 14.45 17.75 -0.31
N ARG A 64 15.52 18.48 0.01
CA ARG A 64 15.67 19.16 1.30
C ARG A 64 14.59 20.22 1.53
N ASP A 65 14.25 21.00 0.51
CA ASP A 65 13.19 22.01 0.61
C ASP A 65 11.81 21.37 0.80
N VAL A 66 11.53 20.28 0.08
CA VAL A 66 10.30 19.49 0.27
C VAL A 66 10.25 18.85 1.66
N GLU A 67 11.36 18.32 2.15
CA GLU A 67 11.48 17.76 3.49
C GLU A 67 11.13 18.81 4.57
N ASN A 68 11.63 20.05 4.41
CA ASN A 68 11.28 21.14 5.31
C ASN A 68 9.78 21.48 5.28
N LEU A 69 9.14 21.41 4.11
CA LEU A 69 7.67 21.59 3.98
C LEU A 69 6.89 20.45 4.65
N MET A 70 7.39 19.21 4.60
CA MET A 70 6.78 18.08 5.30
C MET A 70 6.94 18.20 6.82
N ARG A 71 8.12 18.66 7.29
CA ARG A 71 8.36 18.93 8.71
C ARG A 71 7.44 20.03 9.24
N ASP A 72 7.26 21.11 8.49
CA ASP A 72 6.28 22.16 8.78
C ASP A 72 4.84 21.61 8.85
N HIS A 73 4.48 20.70 7.92
CA HIS A 73 3.17 20.05 7.92
C HIS A 73 2.92 19.19 9.15
N ILE A 74 3.91 18.43 9.60
CA ILE A 74 3.86 17.63 10.83
C ILE A 74 3.65 18.56 12.03
N HIS A 75 4.45 19.62 12.15
CA HIS A 75 4.37 20.57 13.26
C HIS A 75 2.98 21.24 13.37
N HIS A 76 2.38 21.63 12.24
CA HIS A 76 1.03 22.19 12.21
C HIS A 76 -0.04 21.19 12.71
N LYS A 77 0.15 19.89 12.47
CA LYS A 77 -0.77 18.86 12.99
C LYS A 77 -0.62 18.69 14.49
N GLU A 78 0.62 18.63 14.98
CA GLU A 78 0.92 18.48 16.42
C GLU A 78 0.42 19.66 17.25
N THR A 79 0.44 20.87 16.69
CA THR A 79 0.01 22.11 17.36
C THR A 79 -1.50 22.41 17.20
N GLY A 80 -2.28 21.49 16.65
CA GLY A 80 -3.73 21.66 16.50
C GLY A 80 -4.15 22.67 15.43
N ALA A 81 -3.28 22.93 14.45
CA ALA A 81 -3.53 23.79 13.29
C ALA A 81 -3.51 23.01 11.95
N PRO A 82 -4.18 21.84 11.84
CA PRO A 82 -4.15 21.04 10.63
C PRO A 82 -4.69 21.83 9.43
N GLY A 83 -4.07 21.62 8.25
CA GLY A 83 -4.48 22.26 7.00
C GLY A 83 -3.86 23.63 6.73
N LYS A 84 -3.22 24.27 7.72
CA LYS A 84 -2.61 25.61 7.56
C LYS A 84 -1.18 25.60 7.01
N SER A 85 -0.52 24.45 6.99
CA SER A 85 0.84 24.32 6.45
C SER A 85 0.91 24.72 4.97
N LYS A 86 2.06 25.21 4.52
CA LYS A 86 2.28 25.51 3.08
C LYS A 86 2.11 24.28 2.20
N LEU A 87 2.56 23.11 2.66
CA LEU A 87 2.43 21.86 1.91
C LEU A 87 0.96 21.51 1.62
N ASN A 88 0.06 21.68 2.58
CA ASN A 88 -1.37 21.41 2.39
C ASN A 88 -2.01 22.33 1.34
N HIS A 89 -1.54 23.58 1.22
CA HIS A 89 -2.03 24.48 0.16
C HIS A 89 -1.54 24.06 -1.23
N LEU A 90 -0.31 23.54 -1.32
CA LEU A 90 0.29 23.09 -2.58
C LEU A 90 -0.26 21.73 -3.02
N VAL A 91 -0.48 20.83 -2.06
CA VAL A 91 -0.98 19.47 -2.26
C VAL A 91 -2.07 19.17 -1.22
N PRO A 92 -3.33 19.58 -1.46
CA PRO A 92 -4.43 19.39 -0.49
C PRO A 92 -4.72 17.93 -0.12
N THR A 93 -4.28 16.98 -0.94
CA THR A 93 -4.49 15.54 -0.75
C THR A 93 -3.33 14.82 -0.04
N VAL A 94 -2.35 15.57 0.49
CA VAL A 94 -1.09 15.03 1.06
C VAL A 94 -1.30 14.09 2.25
N GLY A 95 -2.41 14.21 2.99
CA GLY A 95 -2.66 13.37 4.15
C GLY A 95 -1.77 13.70 5.34
N SER A 96 -1.51 12.72 6.22
CA SER A 96 -0.66 12.86 7.41
C SER A 96 0.65 12.11 7.25
N PHE A 97 1.67 12.53 7.98
CA PHE A 97 2.92 11.80 8.15
C PHE A 97 3.05 11.37 9.61
N PHE A 98 3.50 10.14 9.84
CA PHE A 98 3.70 9.59 11.18
C PHE A 98 5.15 9.71 11.67
N THR A 99 6.06 10.03 10.75
CA THR A 99 7.49 10.25 11.02
C THR A 99 8.01 11.40 10.14
N PRO A 100 9.10 12.07 10.54
CA PRO A 100 9.88 12.91 9.65
C PRO A 100 10.42 12.11 8.45
N LEU A 101 10.42 12.72 7.26
CA LEU A 101 10.87 12.06 6.02
C LEU A 101 12.18 12.69 5.56
N PRO A 102 13.36 12.09 5.82
CA PRO A 102 14.66 12.58 5.38
C PRO A 102 14.85 12.38 3.86
N LEU A 103 14.18 13.21 3.06
CA LEU A 103 14.10 13.07 1.61
C LEU A 103 15.43 13.31 0.92
N GLU A 104 16.26 14.24 1.42
CA GLU A 104 17.56 14.51 0.82
C GLU A 104 18.45 13.25 0.86
N ASP A 105 18.49 12.59 2.03
CA ASP A 105 19.26 11.37 2.23
C ASP A 105 18.69 10.21 1.43
N ALA A 106 17.36 10.07 1.41
CA ALA A 106 16.68 9.05 0.62
C ALA A 106 16.95 9.21 -0.89
N PHE A 107 16.96 10.45 -1.38
CA PHE A 107 17.34 10.75 -2.75
C PHE A 107 18.78 10.36 -3.03
N LYS A 108 19.74 10.77 -2.18
CA LYS A 108 21.16 10.42 -2.34
C LYS A 108 21.36 8.90 -2.40
N TYR A 109 20.67 8.17 -1.53
CA TYR A 109 20.69 6.72 -1.52
C TYR A 109 20.17 6.14 -2.85
N GLN A 110 18.96 6.49 -3.27
CA GLN A 110 18.38 5.96 -4.52
C GLN A 110 19.15 6.41 -5.77
N ASP A 111 19.70 7.63 -5.79
CA ASP A 111 20.50 8.13 -6.90
C ASP A 111 21.81 7.34 -7.05
N SER A 112 22.42 6.88 -5.94
CA SER A 112 23.62 6.03 -5.98
C SER A 112 23.37 4.67 -6.64
N GLN A 113 22.14 4.17 -6.57
CA GLN A 113 21.74 2.86 -7.12
C GLN A 113 21.19 2.99 -8.54
N ARG A 114 20.42 4.05 -8.81
CA ARG A 114 19.61 4.21 -10.02
C ARG A 114 20.14 5.27 -10.99
N PHE A 115 21.17 6.01 -10.58
CA PHE A 115 21.81 7.05 -11.39
C PHE A 115 20.82 8.07 -11.97
N ILE A 116 19.82 8.47 -11.17
CA ILE A 116 18.73 9.36 -11.55
C ILE A 116 19.27 10.67 -12.14
N SER A 117 20.24 11.30 -11.46
CA SER A 117 20.91 12.55 -11.83
C SER A 117 21.83 12.45 -13.05
N ARG A 118 22.22 11.23 -13.44
CA ARG A 118 23.11 10.98 -14.60
C ARG A 118 22.34 10.82 -15.91
N ARG A 119 21.02 10.65 -15.85
CA ARG A 119 20.17 10.54 -17.04
C ARG A 119 20.13 11.87 -17.80
N ARG A 120 20.10 11.78 -19.14
CA ARG A 120 20.06 12.96 -20.04
C ARG A 120 18.84 12.98 -20.95
N PHE A 121 18.26 11.82 -21.21
CA PHE A 121 17.11 11.67 -22.12
C PHE A 121 15.82 11.29 -21.39
N VAL A 122 15.94 10.84 -20.15
CA VAL A 122 14.81 10.36 -19.34
C VAL A 122 14.81 11.13 -18.03
N ALA A 123 13.78 11.94 -17.83
CA ALA A 123 13.58 12.68 -16.60
C ALA A 123 13.23 11.73 -15.43
N PRO A 124 13.38 12.17 -14.17
CA PRO A 124 12.84 11.46 -13.03
C PRO A 124 11.37 11.07 -13.24
N SER A 125 11.08 9.78 -13.12
CA SER A 125 9.77 9.19 -13.32
C SER A 125 8.96 9.19 -12.03
N PHE A 126 7.66 8.90 -12.14
CA PHE A 126 6.80 8.67 -10.97
C PHE A 126 7.38 7.59 -10.04
N ASN A 127 7.87 6.49 -10.62
CA ASN A 127 8.47 5.39 -9.87
C ASN A 127 9.76 5.79 -9.16
N ASP A 128 10.59 6.66 -9.75
CA ASP A 128 11.79 7.14 -9.07
C ASP A 128 11.43 7.89 -7.78
N ILE A 129 10.45 8.80 -7.86
CA ILE A 129 9.98 9.54 -6.68
C ILE A 129 9.32 8.62 -5.65
N ARG A 130 8.48 7.68 -6.11
CA ARG A 130 7.84 6.66 -5.24
C ARG A 130 8.87 5.88 -4.42
N LEU A 131 9.94 5.43 -5.08
CA LEU A 131 11.00 4.66 -4.43
C LEU A 131 11.83 5.53 -3.47
N ILE A 132 12.09 6.79 -3.81
CA ILE A 132 12.70 7.76 -2.89
C ILE A 132 11.83 7.96 -1.64
N LEU A 133 10.51 8.09 -1.80
CA LEU A 133 9.59 8.20 -0.67
C LEU A 133 9.54 6.92 0.17
N ASN A 134 9.63 5.74 -0.43
CA ASN A 134 9.76 4.48 0.30
C ASN A 134 11.03 4.47 1.17
N SER A 135 12.18 4.84 0.61
CA SER A 135 13.43 4.97 1.37
C SER A 135 13.34 6.02 2.48
N ALA A 136 12.72 7.17 2.21
CA ALA A 136 12.54 8.21 3.22
C ALA A 136 11.67 7.74 4.38
N GLN A 137 10.64 6.93 4.11
CA GLN A 137 9.81 6.32 5.15
C GLN A 137 10.60 5.35 6.02
N LEU A 138 11.43 4.48 5.43
CA LEU A 138 12.30 3.57 6.19
C LEU A 138 13.30 4.33 7.06
N LEU A 139 13.99 5.31 6.47
CA LEU A 139 14.94 6.16 7.20
C LEU A 139 14.25 6.95 8.33
N GLY A 140 13.06 7.48 8.06
CA GLY A 140 12.24 8.21 9.03
C GLY A 140 11.89 7.33 10.23
N LEU A 141 11.30 6.16 9.96
CA LEU A 141 10.98 5.16 10.98
C LEU A 141 12.20 4.80 11.82
N PHE A 142 13.30 4.42 11.18
CA PHE A 142 14.51 3.99 11.89
C PHE A 142 15.11 5.09 12.77
N ARG A 143 15.16 6.34 12.27
CA ARG A 143 15.78 7.46 12.99
C ARG A 143 14.95 7.99 14.16
N THR A 144 13.64 7.74 14.20
CA THR A 144 12.77 8.29 15.26
C THR A 144 12.28 7.26 16.25
N SER A 145 11.83 6.11 15.77
CA SER A 145 10.99 5.21 16.57
C SER A 145 11.38 3.74 16.41
N GLY A 146 11.96 3.35 15.29
CA GLY A 146 12.12 1.95 14.90
C GLY A 146 10.81 1.37 14.37
N VAL A 147 10.85 0.09 13.99
CA VAL A 147 9.69 -0.63 13.43
C VAL A 147 9.39 -1.83 14.30
N ASP A 148 8.19 -1.84 14.89
CA ASP A 148 7.70 -2.94 15.73
C ASP A 148 6.67 -3.80 15.01
N LEU A 149 5.89 -3.21 14.11
CA LEU A 149 4.89 -3.89 13.30
C LEU A 149 5.13 -3.61 11.82
N VAL A 150 5.24 -4.67 11.03
CA VAL A 150 5.18 -4.59 9.57
C VAL A 150 3.90 -5.26 9.11
N THR A 151 3.04 -4.49 8.44
CA THR A 151 1.86 -5.05 7.79
C THR A 151 2.07 -5.15 6.29
N PHE A 152 1.54 -6.20 5.68
CA PHE A 152 1.65 -6.46 4.26
C PHE A 152 0.27 -6.61 3.67
N ASP A 153 0.06 -6.02 2.51
CA ASP A 153 -0.98 -6.52 1.62
C ASP A 153 -0.61 -7.93 1.11
N GLY A 154 -1.62 -8.72 0.74
CA GLY A 154 -1.44 -10.05 0.16
C GLY A 154 -1.04 -9.97 -1.32
N ASP A 155 -2.05 -9.79 -2.17
CA ASP A 155 -1.89 -9.80 -3.63
C ASP A 155 -1.00 -8.64 -4.12
N VAL A 156 -0.20 -8.90 -5.16
CA VAL A 156 0.76 -7.97 -5.79
C VAL A 156 1.88 -7.45 -4.86
N THR A 157 1.86 -7.85 -3.59
CA THR A 157 2.81 -7.41 -2.56
C THR A 157 3.67 -8.56 -2.05
N LEU A 158 3.05 -9.67 -1.62
CA LEU A 158 3.76 -10.87 -1.17
C LEU A 158 3.90 -11.91 -2.29
N TYR A 159 2.93 -11.96 -3.18
CA TYR A 159 2.84 -12.88 -4.32
C TYR A 159 2.11 -12.20 -5.49
N ASP A 160 2.24 -12.75 -6.69
CA ASP A 160 1.56 -12.22 -7.87
C ASP A 160 0.03 -12.33 -7.73
N ASP A 161 -0.69 -11.49 -8.48
CA ASP A 161 -2.16 -11.37 -8.42
C ASP A 161 -2.86 -12.75 -8.56
N GLY A 162 -3.62 -13.13 -7.53
CA GLY A 162 -4.37 -14.38 -7.48
C GLY A 162 -3.53 -15.62 -7.19
N ALA A 163 -2.22 -15.47 -6.96
CA ALA A 163 -1.32 -16.57 -6.62
C ALA A 163 -1.33 -16.88 -5.11
N CYS A 164 -0.54 -17.90 -4.74
CA CYS A 164 -0.27 -18.28 -3.36
C CYS A 164 1.20 -18.02 -3.03
N LEU A 165 1.49 -17.81 -1.75
CA LEU A 165 2.85 -17.71 -1.24
C LEU A 165 3.45 -19.11 -1.10
N THR A 166 4.29 -19.51 -2.05
CA THR A 166 5.01 -20.80 -2.04
C THR A 166 6.30 -20.73 -1.23
N ASP A 167 6.82 -21.89 -0.85
CA ASP A 167 8.00 -22.07 0.00
C ASP A 167 9.30 -21.52 -0.58
N ASP A 168 9.42 -21.46 -1.90
CA ASP A 168 10.56 -20.90 -2.63
C ASP A 168 10.53 -19.36 -2.76
N ASN A 169 9.47 -18.71 -2.28
CA ASN A 169 9.32 -17.27 -2.45
C ASN A 169 10.42 -16.49 -1.67
N PRO A 170 11.18 -15.60 -2.34
CA PRO A 170 12.31 -14.90 -1.74
C PRO A 170 11.93 -13.96 -0.59
N VAL A 171 10.66 -13.59 -0.43
CA VAL A 171 10.20 -12.77 0.69
C VAL A 171 10.24 -13.53 2.03
N ILE A 172 10.03 -14.86 2.01
CA ILE A 172 9.87 -15.66 3.24
C ILE A 172 11.08 -15.53 4.18
N PRO A 173 12.34 -15.68 3.75
CA PRO A 173 13.48 -15.49 4.63
C PRO A 173 13.53 -14.10 5.29
N ARG A 174 13.04 -13.05 4.61
CA ARG A 174 12.97 -11.70 5.17
C ARG A 174 11.87 -11.58 6.22
N LEU A 175 10.71 -12.20 6.00
CA LEU A 175 9.64 -12.25 6.99
C LEU A 175 10.07 -13.02 8.24
N ILE A 176 10.75 -14.17 8.07
CA ILE A 176 11.32 -14.93 9.19
C ILE A 176 12.33 -14.08 9.97
N ARG A 177 13.20 -13.32 9.27
CA ARG A 177 14.14 -12.39 9.92
C ARG A 177 13.43 -11.31 10.74
N LEU A 178 12.36 -10.70 10.22
CA LEU A 178 11.57 -9.71 10.97
C LEU A 178 11.01 -10.34 12.26
N LEU A 179 10.42 -11.54 12.16
CA LEU A 179 9.90 -12.24 13.33
C LEU A 179 11.04 -12.55 14.31
N GLN A 180 12.21 -13.04 13.87
CA GLN A 180 13.39 -13.29 14.72
C GLN A 180 13.84 -12.05 15.50
N GLN A 181 13.75 -10.86 14.89
CA GLN A 181 14.05 -9.57 15.52
C GLN A 181 12.98 -9.12 16.54
N GLY A 182 11.94 -9.94 16.78
CA GLY A 182 10.85 -9.65 17.72
C GLY A 182 9.75 -8.77 17.13
N ARG A 183 9.82 -8.44 15.84
CA ARG A 183 8.80 -7.64 15.16
C ARG A 183 7.54 -8.45 14.92
N LYS A 184 6.42 -7.75 14.88
CA LYS A 184 5.11 -8.29 14.57
C LYS A 184 4.85 -8.17 13.07
N ILE A 185 4.13 -9.14 12.53
CA ILE A 185 3.71 -9.21 11.13
C ILE A 185 2.20 -9.34 11.06
N GLY A 186 1.55 -8.45 10.33
CA GLY A 186 0.14 -8.55 9.97
C GLY A 186 -0.05 -8.68 8.47
N ILE A 187 -0.67 -9.74 7.98
CA ILE A 187 -1.04 -9.86 6.56
C ILE A 187 -2.47 -9.38 6.42
N VAL A 188 -2.68 -8.22 5.80
CA VAL A 188 -3.97 -7.55 5.64
C VAL A 188 -4.45 -7.74 4.21
N THR A 189 -5.47 -8.56 3.98
CA THR A 189 -5.93 -8.96 2.64
C THR A 189 -7.42 -8.68 2.43
N ALA A 190 -7.77 -8.32 1.20
CA ALA A 190 -9.16 -8.20 0.77
C ALA A 190 -9.89 -9.57 0.73
N ALA A 191 -9.14 -10.68 0.64
CA ALA A 191 -9.74 -12.01 0.72
C ALA A 191 -10.41 -12.22 2.08
N GLY A 192 -11.74 -12.26 2.11
CA GLY A 192 -12.55 -12.44 3.32
C GLY A 192 -13.12 -13.85 3.44
N TYR A 193 -12.31 -14.79 3.94
CA TYR A 193 -12.75 -16.12 4.33
C TYR A 193 -13.06 -16.19 5.83
N THR A 194 -14.05 -17.01 6.19
CA THR A 194 -14.42 -17.29 7.59
C THR A 194 -13.61 -18.45 8.19
N GLU A 195 -12.82 -19.15 7.38
CA GLU A 195 -12.18 -20.43 7.74
C GLU A 195 -10.67 -20.36 7.51
N ALA A 196 -9.90 -20.89 8.47
CA ALA A 196 -8.44 -20.93 8.45
C ALA A 196 -7.83 -21.67 7.25
N PRO A 197 -8.33 -22.84 6.80
CA PRO A 197 -7.76 -23.59 5.68
C PRO A 197 -7.56 -22.77 4.39
N LYS A 198 -8.46 -21.83 4.09
CA LYS A 198 -8.36 -21.01 2.87
C LYS A 198 -7.23 -19.99 2.94
N TYR A 199 -6.97 -19.43 4.13
CA TYR A 199 -5.79 -18.59 4.33
C TYR A 199 -4.51 -19.42 4.35
N TYR A 200 -4.56 -20.63 4.92
CA TYR A 200 -3.43 -21.56 4.87
C TYR A 200 -3.02 -21.88 3.44
N GLU A 201 -3.96 -22.19 2.56
CA GLU A 201 -3.68 -22.43 1.13
C GLU A 201 -2.95 -21.25 0.49
N ARG A 202 -3.44 -20.02 0.70
CA ARG A 202 -2.84 -18.79 0.15
C ARG A 202 -1.47 -18.47 0.74
N LEU A 203 -1.19 -18.85 1.99
CA LEU A 203 0.00 -18.46 2.76
C LEU A 203 0.89 -19.64 3.14
N LYS A 204 0.71 -20.80 2.50
CA LYS A 204 1.30 -22.08 2.89
C LYS A 204 2.80 -21.99 3.13
N GLY A 205 3.54 -21.41 2.19
CA GLY A 205 4.99 -21.29 2.25
C GLY A 205 5.47 -20.54 3.50
N LEU A 206 4.81 -19.44 3.86
CA LEU A 206 5.16 -18.68 5.06
C LEU A 206 4.78 -19.43 6.34
N LEU A 207 3.57 -19.98 6.41
CA LEU A 207 3.08 -20.65 7.62
C LEU A 207 3.90 -21.91 7.94
N ASP A 208 4.25 -22.68 6.91
CA ASP A 208 5.12 -23.85 7.03
C ASP A 208 6.55 -23.43 7.42
N ALA A 209 7.08 -22.34 6.86
CA ALA A 209 8.39 -21.81 7.23
C ALA A 209 8.42 -21.32 8.69
N VAL A 210 7.38 -20.64 9.18
CA VAL A 210 7.27 -20.23 10.59
C VAL A 210 7.19 -21.46 11.51
N HIS A 211 6.45 -22.48 11.09
CA HIS A 211 6.28 -23.72 11.85
C HIS A 211 7.57 -24.54 11.97
N SER A 212 8.27 -24.70 10.87
CA SER A 212 9.50 -25.52 10.79
C SER A 212 10.76 -24.77 11.22
N SER A 213 10.72 -23.45 11.42
CA SER A 213 11.90 -22.67 11.79
C SER A 213 12.32 -22.92 13.23
N ASP A 214 13.50 -23.52 13.40
CA ASP A 214 14.19 -23.69 14.69
C ASP A 214 14.74 -22.38 15.24
N ALA A 215 14.83 -21.34 14.41
CA ALA A 215 15.37 -20.05 14.80
C ALA A 215 14.31 -19.10 15.40
N LEU A 216 13.02 -19.46 15.37
CA LEU A 216 11.95 -18.69 15.97
C LEU A 216 11.58 -19.25 17.35
N THR A 217 11.61 -18.41 18.38
CA THR A 217 11.04 -18.78 19.69
C THR A 217 9.51 -18.76 19.62
N PRO A 218 8.80 -19.37 20.59
CA PRO A 218 7.34 -19.28 20.65
C PRO A 218 6.82 -17.84 20.60
N ALA A 219 7.46 -16.91 21.32
CA ALA A 219 7.07 -15.50 21.33
C ALA A 219 7.28 -14.79 19.98
N ASN A 220 8.26 -15.24 19.17
CA ASN A 220 8.42 -14.74 17.80
C ASN A 220 7.29 -15.27 16.90
N ARG A 221 6.89 -16.54 17.05
CA ARG A 221 5.81 -17.16 16.27
C ARG A 221 4.45 -16.53 16.56
N ASP A 222 4.20 -16.17 17.82
CA ASP A 222 3.01 -15.43 18.23
C ASP A 222 2.94 -14.01 17.62
N GLY A 223 4.01 -13.56 16.97
CA GLY A 223 4.07 -12.28 16.27
C GLY A 223 3.41 -12.25 14.89
N LEU A 224 2.78 -13.33 14.41
CA LEU A 224 2.15 -13.39 13.10
C LEU A 224 0.61 -13.46 13.20
N VAL A 225 -0.06 -12.54 12.50
CA VAL A 225 -1.52 -12.55 12.29
C VAL A 225 -1.91 -12.35 10.83
N VAL A 226 -3.09 -12.83 10.47
CA VAL A 226 -3.75 -12.60 9.17
C VAL A 226 -5.07 -11.89 9.41
N MET A 227 -5.22 -10.70 8.83
CA MET A 227 -6.45 -9.92 8.80
C MET A 227 -7.09 -10.04 7.42
N GLY A 228 -8.19 -10.79 7.33
CA GLY A 228 -8.92 -11.01 6.09
C GLY A 228 -10.19 -10.19 5.97
N GLY A 229 -10.66 -10.05 4.72
CA GLY A 229 -11.79 -9.21 4.35
C GLY A 229 -11.56 -7.75 4.72
N GLU A 230 -10.33 -7.27 4.49
CA GLU A 230 -9.77 -5.98 4.89
C GLU A 230 -9.67 -5.74 6.40
N SER A 231 -10.77 -5.87 7.13
CA SER A 231 -10.87 -5.64 8.57
C SER A 231 -11.98 -6.47 9.22
N ASN A 232 -12.24 -7.68 8.73
CA ASN A 232 -13.43 -8.45 9.12
C ASN A 232 -13.11 -9.75 9.88
N PHE A 233 -11.99 -10.41 9.59
CA PHE A 233 -11.61 -11.68 10.20
C PHE A 233 -10.15 -11.68 10.63
N LEU A 234 -9.88 -11.89 11.92
CA LEU A 234 -8.51 -12.01 12.42
C LEU A 234 -8.19 -13.48 12.72
N PHE A 235 -7.06 -13.94 12.22
CA PHE A 235 -6.47 -15.23 12.55
C PHE A 235 -5.09 -15.01 13.13
N ARG A 236 -4.78 -15.71 14.22
CA ARG A 236 -3.42 -15.75 14.78
C ARG A 236 -2.73 -17.03 14.36
N TYR A 237 -1.40 -16.97 14.26
CA TYR A 237 -0.60 -18.17 14.15
C TYR A 237 -0.87 -19.10 15.34
N ASP A 238 -1.02 -20.40 15.07
CA ASP A 238 -1.23 -21.42 16.07
C ASP A 238 -0.48 -22.69 15.67
N HIS A 239 0.59 -23.01 16.41
CA HIS A 239 1.43 -24.16 16.14
C HIS A 239 0.68 -25.50 16.25
N THR A 240 -0.40 -25.55 17.04
CA THR A 240 -1.18 -26.77 17.28
C THR A 240 -2.28 -26.99 16.25
N SER A 241 -2.65 -25.95 15.50
CA SER A 241 -3.66 -26.02 14.45
C SER A 241 -3.10 -26.78 13.22
N PRO A 242 -3.91 -27.65 12.57
CA PRO A 242 -3.53 -28.28 11.30
C PRO A 242 -3.21 -27.22 10.24
N ASP A 243 -4.01 -26.16 10.18
CA ASP A 243 -3.87 -25.05 9.23
C ASP A 243 -2.93 -23.94 9.71
N LYS A 244 -2.25 -24.15 10.85
CA LYS A 244 -1.31 -23.21 11.47
C LYS A 244 -1.91 -21.85 11.83
N LEU A 245 -3.24 -21.74 11.77
CA LEU A 245 -4.02 -20.55 12.05
C LEU A 245 -5.24 -20.92 12.89
N THR A 246 -5.57 -20.04 13.81
CA THR A 246 -6.79 -20.14 14.63
C THR A 246 -7.52 -18.80 14.61
N TYR A 247 -8.84 -18.86 14.43
CA TYR A 247 -9.70 -17.67 14.43
C TYR A 247 -9.67 -16.96 15.78
N VAL A 248 -9.57 -15.62 15.75
CA VAL A 248 -9.64 -14.77 16.93
C VAL A 248 -11.02 -14.10 16.99
N PRO A 249 -11.82 -14.34 18.04
CA PRO A 249 -13.12 -13.69 18.24
C PRO A 249 -13.03 -12.17 18.14
N ARG A 250 -14.04 -11.55 17.53
CA ARG A 250 -14.03 -10.11 17.17
C ARG A 250 -13.88 -9.22 18.40
N GLU A 251 -14.47 -9.61 19.51
CA GLU A 251 -14.43 -8.90 20.79
C GLU A 251 -13.00 -8.72 21.34
N GLN A 252 -12.02 -9.48 20.84
CA GLN A 252 -10.63 -9.40 21.28
C GLN A 252 -9.78 -8.39 20.49
N TRP A 253 -10.26 -7.89 19.35
CA TRP A 253 -9.45 -7.05 18.46
C TRP A 253 -10.18 -5.89 17.81
N LEU A 254 -11.51 -5.85 17.90
CA LEU A 254 -12.27 -4.71 17.40
C LEU A 254 -11.82 -3.41 18.07
N LEU A 255 -11.82 -2.36 17.27
CA LEU A 255 -11.54 -1.01 17.74
C LEU A 255 -12.83 -0.41 18.31
N ASP A 256 -12.70 0.55 19.23
CA ASP A 256 -13.86 1.22 19.86
C ASP A 256 -14.81 1.81 18.82
N GLU A 257 -14.28 2.38 17.73
CA GLU A 257 -15.12 2.92 16.67
C GLU A 257 -15.86 1.82 15.90
N MET A 258 -15.26 0.64 15.73
CA MET A 258 -15.93 -0.49 15.06
C MET A 258 -17.10 -1.04 15.90
N HIS A 259 -16.99 -0.97 17.23
CA HIS A 259 -18.10 -1.32 18.13
C HIS A 259 -19.29 -0.38 18.01
N SER A 260 -19.06 0.87 17.57
CA SER A 260 -20.13 1.85 17.38
C SER A 260 -20.95 1.66 16.09
N TRP A 261 -20.47 0.82 15.16
CA TRP A 261 -21.14 0.55 13.89
C TRP A 261 -22.44 -0.21 14.11
N GLN A 262 -23.56 0.40 13.73
CA GLN A 262 -24.87 -0.17 13.93
C GLN A 262 -25.15 -1.27 12.89
N GLU A 263 -25.66 -2.42 13.35
CA GLU A 263 -26.01 -3.54 12.46
C GLU A 263 -27.11 -3.16 11.45
N SER A 264 -27.99 -2.21 11.80
CA SER A 264 -28.98 -1.65 10.86
C SER A 264 -28.32 -0.88 9.72
N ASP A 265 -27.24 -0.15 10.01
CA ASP A 265 -26.51 0.62 9.00
C ASP A 265 -25.69 -0.32 8.11
N ILE A 266 -25.09 -1.36 8.70
CA ILE A 266 -24.36 -2.40 7.94
C ILE A 266 -25.32 -3.07 6.95
N THR A 267 -26.49 -3.51 7.44
CA THR A 267 -27.51 -4.15 6.60
C THR A 267 -27.95 -3.21 5.49
N GLN A 268 -28.29 -1.96 5.81
CA GLN A 268 -28.74 -0.96 4.84
C GLN A 268 -27.67 -0.68 3.76
N LEU A 269 -26.40 -0.53 4.15
CA LEU A 269 -25.31 -0.27 3.21
C LEU A 269 -25.15 -1.43 2.24
N LEU A 270 -25.07 -2.66 2.77
CA LEU A 270 -24.90 -3.84 1.96
C LEU A 270 -26.12 -4.10 1.06
N ASP A 271 -27.34 -3.76 1.48
CA ASP A 271 -28.55 -3.85 0.63
C ASP A 271 -28.51 -2.88 -0.55
N ILE A 272 -28.04 -1.65 -0.32
CA ILE A 272 -27.82 -0.66 -1.39
C ILE A 272 -26.74 -1.15 -2.35
N ALA A 273 -25.63 -1.66 -1.81
CA ALA A 273 -24.55 -2.22 -2.61
C ALA A 273 -25.03 -3.41 -3.45
N GLU A 274 -25.74 -4.36 -2.84
CA GLU A 274 -26.29 -5.54 -3.53
C GLU A 274 -27.25 -5.15 -4.66
N SER A 275 -28.16 -4.21 -4.39
CA SER A 275 -29.10 -3.71 -5.39
C SER A 275 -28.38 -3.06 -6.57
N SER A 276 -27.34 -2.25 -6.29
CA SER A 276 -26.51 -1.61 -7.32
C SER A 276 -25.72 -2.63 -8.15
N LEU A 277 -25.11 -3.63 -7.51
CA LEU A 277 -24.40 -4.73 -8.18
C LEU A 277 -25.33 -5.53 -9.10
N ARG A 278 -26.54 -5.87 -8.62
CA ARG A 278 -27.56 -6.58 -9.42
C ARG A 278 -28.01 -5.75 -10.61
N ALA A 279 -28.24 -4.45 -10.42
CA ALA A 279 -28.64 -3.54 -11.48
C ALA A 279 -27.55 -3.40 -12.55
N CYS A 280 -26.28 -3.23 -12.14
CA CYS A 280 -25.13 -3.14 -13.04
C CYS A 280 -24.92 -4.45 -13.82
N ALA A 281 -24.93 -5.60 -13.13
CA ALA A 281 -24.83 -6.91 -13.76
C ALA A 281 -25.92 -7.15 -14.80
N LYS A 282 -27.16 -6.76 -14.52
CA LYS A 282 -28.27 -6.83 -15.49
C LYS A 282 -28.06 -5.88 -16.68
N ASN A 283 -27.62 -4.65 -16.43
CA ASN A 283 -27.41 -3.63 -17.46
C ASN A 283 -26.29 -4.03 -18.45
N LEU A 284 -25.21 -4.60 -17.93
CA LEU A 284 -24.07 -5.07 -18.72
C LEU A 284 -24.22 -6.52 -19.21
N ASN A 285 -25.34 -7.17 -18.89
CA ASN A 285 -25.62 -8.58 -19.17
C ASN A 285 -24.46 -9.52 -18.72
N LEU A 286 -23.94 -9.29 -17.51
CA LEU A 286 -22.80 -10.04 -16.98
C LEU A 286 -23.26 -11.43 -16.50
N PRO A 287 -22.56 -12.51 -16.89
CA PRO A 287 -22.85 -13.87 -16.42
C PRO A 287 -22.29 -14.09 -15.01
N VAL A 288 -22.90 -13.43 -14.01
CA VAL A 288 -22.40 -13.39 -12.63
C VAL A 288 -23.46 -13.83 -11.62
N ALA A 289 -23.01 -14.33 -10.48
CA ALA A 289 -23.82 -14.56 -9.30
C ALA A 289 -23.46 -13.56 -8.20
N VAL A 290 -24.41 -13.30 -7.31
CA VAL A 290 -24.22 -12.44 -6.12
C VAL A 290 -23.89 -13.32 -4.92
N LEU A 291 -22.91 -12.88 -4.11
CA LEU A 291 -22.59 -13.46 -2.82
C LEU A 291 -22.76 -12.41 -1.72
N ARG A 292 -23.63 -12.68 -0.75
CA ARG A 292 -23.83 -11.87 0.46
C ARG A 292 -23.20 -12.58 1.66
N LYS A 293 -22.41 -11.83 2.43
CA LYS A 293 -21.80 -12.23 3.71
C LYS A 293 -22.25 -11.24 4.80
N ASP A 294 -21.87 -11.50 6.05
CA ASP A 294 -22.26 -10.67 7.20
C ASP A 294 -21.78 -9.21 7.09
N ARG A 295 -20.59 -8.99 6.50
CA ARG A 295 -19.97 -7.66 6.34
C ARG A 295 -19.46 -7.38 4.94
N ALA A 296 -19.96 -8.12 3.96
CA ALA A 296 -19.54 -7.95 2.58
C ALA A 296 -20.64 -8.39 1.61
N VAL A 297 -20.67 -7.78 0.44
CA VAL A 297 -21.48 -8.26 -0.68
C VAL A 297 -20.73 -8.09 -1.99
N GLY A 298 -20.83 -9.05 -2.89
CA GLY A 298 -20.10 -9.00 -4.14
C GLY A 298 -20.76 -9.78 -5.25
N VAL A 299 -20.18 -9.67 -6.44
CA VAL A 299 -20.50 -10.47 -7.62
C VAL A 299 -19.28 -11.23 -8.09
N TYR A 300 -19.49 -12.48 -8.50
CA TYR A 300 -18.45 -13.35 -9.04
C TYR A 300 -18.95 -14.02 -10.32
N PRO A 301 -18.08 -14.32 -11.28
CA PRO A 301 -18.47 -14.89 -12.56
C PRO A 301 -18.93 -16.34 -12.42
N LEU A 302 -20.01 -16.69 -13.12
CA LEU A 302 -20.45 -18.07 -13.30
C LEU A 302 -19.45 -18.86 -14.18
N ASP A 303 -18.75 -18.15 -15.05
CA ASP A 303 -17.70 -18.65 -15.94
C ASP A 303 -16.59 -17.60 -16.00
N ARG A 304 -15.42 -17.94 -15.44
CA ARG A 304 -14.28 -17.03 -15.25
C ARG A 304 -13.72 -16.45 -16.56
N THR A 305 -14.09 -16.99 -17.72
CA THR A 305 -13.60 -16.54 -19.03
C THR A 305 -14.44 -15.44 -19.69
N LYS A 306 -15.56 -15.05 -19.09
CA LYS A 306 -16.61 -14.26 -19.78
C LYS A 306 -16.76 -12.80 -19.35
N VAL A 307 -16.01 -12.33 -18.36
CA VAL A 307 -16.10 -10.93 -17.91
C VAL A 307 -14.75 -10.25 -18.08
N THR A 308 -14.73 -9.11 -18.78
CA THR A 308 -13.50 -8.35 -18.99
C THR A 308 -13.20 -7.47 -17.79
N ARG A 309 -11.93 -7.05 -17.67
CA ARG A 309 -11.51 -6.14 -16.61
C ARG A 309 -12.32 -4.84 -16.63
N GLU A 310 -12.58 -4.27 -17.80
CA GLU A 310 -13.32 -3.02 -17.96
C GLU A 310 -14.75 -3.14 -17.39
N GLN A 311 -15.38 -4.31 -17.54
CA GLN A 311 -16.70 -4.58 -16.96
C GLN A 311 -16.64 -4.64 -15.42
N TRP A 312 -15.57 -5.20 -14.85
CA TRP A 312 -15.35 -5.16 -13.41
C TRP A 312 -15.09 -3.76 -12.89
N GLU A 313 -14.25 -2.97 -13.57
CA GLU A 313 -13.96 -1.59 -13.19
C GLU A 313 -15.23 -0.74 -13.25
N GLU A 314 -16.05 -0.87 -14.31
CA GLU A 314 -17.37 -0.21 -14.40
C GLU A 314 -18.27 -0.62 -13.22
N THR A 315 -18.33 -1.91 -12.90
CA THR A 315 -19.16 -2.42 -11.78
C THR A 315 -18.72 -1.83 -10.44
N VAL A 316 -17.41 -1.76 -10.17
CA VAL A 316 -16.85 -1.12 -8.96
C VAL A 316 -17.21 0.35 -8.90
N LEU A 317 -17.01 1.10 -9.99
CA LEU A 317 -17.28 2.54 -10.02
C LEU A 317 -18.77 2.84 -9.81
N VAL A 318 -19.66 2.03 -10.39
CA VAL A 318 -21.11 2.17 -10.20
C VAL A 318 -21.51 1.90 -8.75
N VAL A 319 -21.08 0.79 -8.16
CA VAL A 319 -21.46 0.46 -6.78
C VAL A 319 -20.85 1.45 -5.78
N GLN A 320 -19.58 1.83 -5.97
CA GLN A 320 -18.90 2.82 -5.13
C GLN A 320 -19.66 4.14 -5.15
N ASN A 321 -19.90 4.72 -6.33
CA ASN A 321 -20.60 6.00 -6.46
C ASN A 321 -22.04 5.94 -5.92
N THR A 322 -22.71 4.78 -6.02
CA THR A 322 -24.06 4.58 -5.46
C THR A 322 -24.02 4.61 -3.93
N VAL A 323 -23.10 3.87 -3.32
CA VAL A 323 -22.99 3.77 -1.85
C VAL A 323 -22.47 5.08 -1.26
N GLU A 324 -21.47 5.73 -1.86
CA GLU A 324 -20.92 7.03 -1.41
C GLU A 324 -21.98 8.13 -1.36
N ARG A 325 -22.97 8.10 -2.27
CA ARG A 325 -24.07 9.08 -2.32
C ARG A 325 -25.21 8.78 -1.36
N SER A 326 -25.22 7.61 -0.74
CA SER A 326 -26.25 7.23 0.22
C SER A 326 -26.01 7.86 1.59
N VAL A 327 -27.07 8.06 2.37
CA VAL A 327 -26.97 8.56 3.75
C VAL A 327 -26.20 7.60 4.66
N VAL A 328 -26.24 6.29 4.38
CA VAL A 328 -25.50 5.30 5.18
C VAL A 328 -24.01 5.25 4.83
N GLY A 329 -23.65 5.51 3.57
CA GLY A 329 -22.25 5.58 3.13
C GLY A 329 -21.45 6.73 3.75
N THR A 330 -22.12 7.73 4.34
CA THR A 330 -21.44 8.78 5.13
C THR A 330 -21.24 8.41 6.59
N ARG A 331 -21.94 7.37 7.08
CA ARG A 331 -21.92 6.93 8.47
C ARG A 331 -21.02 5.71 8.69
N LEU A 332 -20.85 4.88 7.68
CA LEU A 332 -20.02 3.68 7.74
C LEU A 332 -18.85 3.73 6.75
N PRO A 333 -17.63 3.36 7.18
CA PRO A 333 -16.56 3.12 6.25
C PRO A 333 -16.86 1.84 5.45
N PHE A 334 -16.52 1.88 4.17
CA PHE A 334 -16.59 0.72 3.28
C PHE A 334 -15.49 0.82 2.23
N CYS A 335 -15.24 -0.30 1.55
CA CYS A 335 -14.40 -0.37 0.37
C CYS A 335 -15.12 -1.18 -0.70
N ALA A 336 -15.16 -0.64 -1.93
CA ALA A 336 -15.62 -1.36 -3.11
C ALA A 336 -14.42 -1.59 -4.00
N PHE A 337 -14.11 -2.82 -4.42
CA PHE A 337 -12.87 -3.10 -5.15
C PHE A 337 -13.06 -4.18 -6.22
N ASN A 338 -12.16 -4.14 -7.21
CA ASN A 338 -12.00 -5.19 -8.23
C ASN A 338 -10.97 -6.21 -7.72
N GLY A 339 -11.41 -7.44 -7.42
CA GLY A 339 -10.54 -8.55 -7.00
C GLY A 339 -9.90 -9.30 -8.18
N GLY A 340 -9.83 -8.69 -9.36
CA GLY A 340 -9.29 -9.26 -10.59
C GLY A 340 -10.31 -10.12 -11.35
N ASN A 341 -11.03 -10.98 -10.63
CA ASN A 341 -12.08 -11.85 -11.18
C ASN A 341 -13.42 -11.75 -10.45
N ASP A 342 -13.59 -10.80 -9.55
CA ASP A 342 -14.84 -10.52 -8.85
C ASP A 342 -14.88 -9.04 -8.42
N VAL A 343 -16.04 -8.60 -7.96
CA VAL A 343 -16.23 -7.27 -7.38
C VAL A 343 -16.90 -7.42 -6.03
N PHE A 344 -16.30 -6.85 -4.99
CA PHE A 344 -16.82 -6.89 -3.63
C PHE A 344 -16.93 -5.49 -3.03
N VAL A 345 -17.90 -5.35 -2.13
CA VAL A 345 -18.08 -4.22 -1.23
C VAL A 345 -18.01 -4.74 0.20
N ASP A 346 -16.94 -4.38 0.90
CA ASP A 346 -16.68 -4.77 2.28
C ASP A 346 -16.98 -3.60 3.23
N ILE A 347 -17.53 -3.90 4.41
CA ILE A 347 -17.62 -2.95 5.53
C ILE A 347 -16.23 -2.80 6.14
N GLY A 348 -15.80 -1.56 6.33
CA GLY A 348 -14.43 -1.22 6.70
C GLY A 348 -13.51 -1.05 5.51
N ASP A 349 -12.22 -0.93 5.79
CA ASP A 349 -11.16 -0.88 4.78
C ASP A 349 -9.81 -1.26 5.41
N LYS A 350 -8.76 -1.43 4.59
CA LYS A 350 -7.41 -1.81 5.06
C LYS A 350 -6.85 -0.89 6.15
N SER A 351 -7.26 0.38 6.24
CA SER A 351 -6.82 1.25 7.35
C SER A 351 -7.30 0.72 8.71
N TRP A 352 -8.53 0.22 8.77
CA TRP A 352 -9.09 -0.42 9.95
C TRP A 352 -8.40 -1.76 10.23
N GLY A 353 -8.04 -2.52 9.20
CA GLY A 353 -7.28 -3.76 9.34
C GLY A 353 -5.89 -3.55 9.95
N VAL A 354 -5.16 -2.55 9.45
CA VAL A 354 -3.85 -2.15 10.02
C VAL A 354 -4.00 -1.67 11.47
N ARG A 355 -5.00 -0.83 11.76
CA ARG A 355 -5.28 -0.37 13.13
C ARG A 355 -5.66 -1.51 14.08
N ALA A 356 -6.42 -2.48 13.61
CA ALA A 356 -6.76 -3.66 14.40
C ALA A 356 -5.51 -4.51 14.69
N CYS A 357 -4.58 -4.66 13.73
CA CYS A 357 -3.29 -5.30 13.99
C CYS A 357 -2.47 -4.53 15.04
N GLN A 358 -2.40 -3.19 14.93
CA GLN A 358 -1.75 -2.33 15.93
C GLN A 358 -2.33 -2.57 17.33
N GLN A 359 -3.65 -2.55 17.46
CA GLN A 359 -4.36 -2.75 18.73
C GLN A 359 -4.14 -4.17 19.27
N TYR A 360 -4.27 -5.19 18.42
CA TYR A 360 -4.14 -6.59 18.81
C TYR A 360 -2.78 -6.90 19.42
N PHE A 361 -1.71 -6.31 18.89
CA PHE A 361 -0.36 -6.47 19.43
C PHE A 361 -0.04 -5.52 20.60
N GLY A 362 -1.05 -5.03 21.32
CA GLY A 362 -0.88 -4.21 22.52
C GLY A 362 -0.86 -2.70 22.27
N GLY A 363 -1.45 -2.23 21.17
CA GLY A 363 -1.53 -0.81 20.85
C GLY A 363 -0.22 -0.24 20.29
N ILE A 364 0.39 -0.93 19.33
CA ILE A 364 1.62 -0.46 18.66
C ILE A 364 1.35 0.89 17.98
N ASP A 365 2.20 1.87 18.28
CA ASP A 365 2.04 3.22 17.75
C ASP A 365 2.16 3.27 16.21
N ARG A 366 1.43 4.20 15.59
CA ARG A 366 1.41 4.37 14.13
C ARG A 366 2.78 4.78 13.58
N SER A 367 3.56 5.52 14.34
CA SER A 367 4.95 5.88 14.04
C SER A 367 5.92 4.70 14.18
N ARG A 368 5.48 3.55 14.70
CA ARG A 368 6.26 2.30 14.81
C ARG A 368 5.73 1.21 13.88
N THR A 369 4.81 1.57 12.99
CA THR A 369 4.16 0.66 12.04
C THR A 369 4.54 1.03 10.61
N LEU A 370 4.97 0.03 9.84
CA LEU A 370 5.16 0.12 8.39
C LEU A 370 4.13 -0.76 7.69
N HIS A 371 3.32 -0.19 6.81
CA HIS A 371 2.52 -0.95 5.84
C HIS A 371 3.25 -1.03 4.50
N ILE A 372 3.19 -2.19 3.85
CA ILE A 372 3.76 -2.44 2.53
C ILE A 372 2.61 -2.96 1.66
N GLY A 373 2.30 -2.26 0.58
CA GLY A 373 1.15 -2.61 -0.28
C GLY A 373 1.19 -1.95 -1.66
N ASP A 374 0.36 -2.43 -2.59
CA ASP A 374 0.23 -1.90 -3.94
C ASP A 374 -0.92 -0.89 -4.08
N GLN A 375 -0.60 0.38 -4.33
CA GLN A 375 -1.59 1.43 -4.58
C GLN A 375 -1.86 1.70 -6.08
N PHE A 376 -1.32 0.88 -7.00
CA PHE A 376 -1.52 1.00 -8.45
C PHE A 376 -2.89 0.49 -8.92
N LEU A 377 -3.50 -0.47 -8.22
CA LEU A 377 -4.81 -1.01 -8.59
C LEU A 377 -5.90 0.06 -8.45
N SER A 378 -6.44 0.46 -9.61
CA SER A 378 -7.10 1.75 -9.85
C SER A 378 -8.57 1.83 -9.42
N ALA A 379 -9.32 0.72 -9.41
CA ALA A 379 -10.70 0.71 -8.93
C ALA A 379 -10.79 0.06 -7.56
N GLY A 380 -10.84 0.92 -6.53
CA GLY A 380 -11.34 0.56 -5.21
C GLY A 380 -10.58 1.09 -3.99
N ALA A 381 -9.42 1.71 -4.19
CA ALA A 381 -8.70 2.45 -3.14
C ALA A 381 -8.38 1.68 -1.84
N ASN A 382 -8.48 0.35 -1.82
CA ASN A 382 -8.26 -0.47 -0.61
C ASN A 382 -6.87 -0.20 0.00
N ASP A 383 -5.79 -0.29 -0.76
CA ASP A 383 -4.42 -0.10 -0.26
C ASP A 383 -4.08 1.34 0.07
N PHE A 384 -4.64 2.29 -0.69
CA PHE A 384 -4.39 3.70 -0.45
C PHE A 384 -4.86 4.13 0.94
N LYS A 385 -5.94 3.54 1.46
CA LYS A 385 -6.47 3.89 2.77
C LYS A 385 -5.54 3.45 3.91
N ALA A 386 -4.71 2.42 3.73
CA ALA A 386 -3.75 1.99 4.77
C ALA A 386 -2.81 3.13 5.23
N ARG A 387 -2.50 4.10 4.36
CA ARG A 387 -1.70 5.29 4.71
C ARG A 387 -2.35 6.21 5.75
N LEU A 388 -3.63 6.01 6.07
CA LEU A 388 -4.33 6.72 7.15
C LEU A 388 -4.04 6.11 8.53
N ALA A 389 -3.53 4.87 8.55
CA ALA A 389 -3.28 4.09 9.77
C ALA A 389 -1.79 3.98 10.12
N SER A 390 -0.88 4.07 9.15
CA SER A 390 0.56 3.94 9.37
C SER A 390 1.38 4.58 8.27
N THR A 391 2.69 4.63 8.48
CA THR A 391 3.67 4.82 7.39
C THR A 391 3.45 3.72 6.34
N THR A 392 3.52 4.05 5.04
CA THR A 392 3.17 3.12 3.95
C THR A 392 4.17 3.18 2.80
N ALA A 393 4.92 2.10 2.59
CA ALA A 393 5.69 1.92 1.38
C ALA A 393 4.79 1.42 0.23
N TRP A 394 4.82 2.14 -0.89
CA TRP A 394 4.07 1.77 -2.08
C TRP A 394 4.93 0.92 -3.00
N ILE A 395 4.53 -0.35 -3.16
CA ILE A 395 5.18 -1.36 -3.97
C ILE A 395 4.43 -1.61 -5.28
N ALA A 396 5.12 -1.98 -6.36
CA ALA A 396 4.51 -2.32 -7.65
C ALA A 396 4.47 -3.83 -7.97
N ASN A 397 5.20 -4.65 -7.21
CA ASN A 397 5.32 -6.09 -7.39
C ASN A 397 6.10 -6.74 -6.21
N PRO A 398 6.04 -8.07 -6.05
CA PRO A 398 6.74 -8.75 -4.94
C PRO A 398 8.27 -8.55 -4.89
N ALA A 399 8.93 -8.31 -6.03
CA ALA A 399 10.38 -8.08 -6.05
C ALA A 399 10.76 -6.75 -5.38
N GLU A 400 9.94 -5.71 -5.52
CA GLU A 400 10.14 -4.45 -4.80
C GLU A 400 9.89 -4.60 -3.29
N THR A 401 8.99 -5.49 -2.84
CA THR A 401 8.86 -5.84 -1.41
C THR A 401 10.17 -6.43 -0.89
N VAL A 402 10.78 -7.36 -1.62
CA VAL A 402 12.08 -7.95 -1.25
C VAL A 402 13.18 -6.88 -1.16
N GLN A 403 13.26 -5.99 -2.17
CA GLN A 403 14.22 -4.89 -2.17
C GLN A 403 14.04 -3.97 -0.97
N LEU A 404 12.80 -3.61 -0.63
CA LEU A 404 12.48 -2.76 0.52
C LEU A 404 12.89 -3.41 1.84
N LEU A 405 12.62 -4.70 2.01
CA LEU A 405 13.01 -5.44 3.21
C LEU A 405 14.53 -5.63 3.32
N ASP A 406 15.23 -5.79 2.19
CA ASP A 406 16.69 -5.83 2.17
C ASP A 406 17.30 -4.45 2.51
N GLU A 407 16.71 -3.37 2.02
CA GLU A 407 17.07 -1.99 2.37
C GLU A 407 16.87 -1.72 3.87
N LEU A 408 15.74 -2.13 4.45
CA LEU A 408 15.48 -2.02 5.89
C LEU A 408 16.59 -2.68 6.72
N ALA A 409 17.07 -3.87 6.32
CA ALA A 409 18.16 -4.55 7.00
C ALA A 409 19.55 -3.93 6.77
N ILE A 410 19.74 -3.12 5.72
CA ILE A 410 20.95 -2.33 5.52
C ILE A 410 20.92 -1.10 6.44
N ILE A 411 19.78 -0.41 6.52
CA ILE A 411 19.60 0.79 7.35
C ILE A 411 19.77 0.48 8.84
N GLU A 412 19.43 -0.73 9.28
CA GLU A 412 19.56 -1.18 10.67
C GLU A 412 20.98 -1.53 11.13
N LYS A 413 21.92 -1.68 10.20
CA LYS A 413 23.33 -1.98 10.50
C LYS A 413 24.14 -0.71 10.63
#